data_AF-A0A5Q0UHT4-F1
#
_entry.id   AF-A0A5Q0UHT4-F1
#
_cell.length_a   1.000
_cell.length_b   1.000
_cell.length_c   1.000
_cell.angle_alpha   90.00
_cell.angle_beta   90.00
_cell.angle_gamma   90.00
#
_symmetry.space_group_name_H-M   'P 1'
#
loop_
_entity.id
_entity.type
_entity.pdbx_description
1 polymer ?
#
loop_
_entity_poly.entity_id
_entity_poly.type
_entity_poly.pdbx_seq_one_letter_code
_entity_poly.pdbx_strand_id
1 'polypeptide(L)'
;MGPTGDVMADGALISSDTELDTPTVVVGALVALVNGLLAFPIGMAVVGSAWGLVFPFVVLVGSGALLLTRGSVYEATRLGCYSTAVLVLCLPVVGVSFEYTPSLADQVRVFARLELGAVLVAAPVAAFGYWVGKRGPAVDGS
;
A
#
# COMPACT_ATOMS: atom_id res chain seq x y z
N MET A 1 -3.39 26.15 -54.62
CA MET A 1 -4.77 25.63 -54.62
C MET A 1 -4.71 24.24 -54.01
N GLY A 2 -5.35 24.07 -52.85
CA GLY A 2 -5.28 22.87 -51.99
C GLY A 2 -6.17 21.70 -52.47
N PRO A 3 -6.62 20.79 -51.58
CA PRO A 3 -6.78 20.98 -50.14
C PRO A 3 -5.93 20.04 -49.25
N THR A 4 -5.44 20.63 -48.17
CA THR A 4 -5.23 19.99 -46.86
C THR A 4 -6.51 19.24 -46.44
N GLY A 5 -6.44 17.92 -46.37
CA GLY A 5 -7.48 17.08 -45.77
C GLY A 5 -7.09 16.71 -44.35
N ASP A 6 -7.80 17.28 -43.38
CA ASP A 6 -8.21 16.73 -42.07
C ASP A 6 -7.08 16.10 -41.22
N VAL A 7 -6.46 16.80 -40.26
CA VAL A 7 -7.03 17.22 -38.96
C VAL A 7 -8.18 16.31 -38.51
N MET A 8 -7.88 15.06 -38.16
CA MET A 8 -8.53 14.31 -37.06
C MET A 8 -7.85 12.95 -36.88
N ALA A 9 -7.00 12.84 -35.87
CA ALA A 9 -6.83 11.63 -35.06
C ALA A 9 -6.12 12.00 -33.75
N ASP A 10 -6.75 12.91 -32.97
CA ASP A 10 -6.55 13.04 -31.52
C ASP A 10 -7.10 11.80 -30.81
N GLY A 11 -6.52 10.67 -31.19
CA GLY A 11 -6.94 9.33 -30.87
C GLY A 11 -5.75 8.42 -31.03
N ALA A 12 -4.60 8.81 -30.47
CA ALA A 12 -3.64 7.87 -29.93
C ALA A 12 -4.36 7.10 -28.81
N LEU A 13 -5.28 6.26 -29.27
CA LEU A 13 -5.84 5.11 -28.60
C LEU A 13 -4.68 4.50 -27.86
N ILE A 14 -4.78 4.60 -26.54
CA ILE A 14 -4.29 3.64 -25.56
C ILE A 14 -3.94 2.38 -26.34
N SER A 15 -2.66 2.23 -26.66
CA SER A 15 -2.19 1.10 -27.43
C SER A 15 -2.71 -0.13 -26.70
N SER A 16 -3.46 -0.95 -27.43
CA SER A 16 -4.06 -2.21 -27.02
C SER A 16 -3.04 -3.27 -26.57
N ASP A 17 -1.79 -2.85 -26.33
CA ASP A 17 -0.67 -3.63 -25.81
C ASP A 17 -0.36 -3.27 -24.34
N THR A 18 -1.16 -2.40 -23.71
CA THR A 18 -1.17 -2.26 -22.25
C THR A 18 -2.05 -3.37 -21.64
N GLU A 19 -1.81 -4.63 -22.04
CA GLU A 19 -2.35 -5.76 -21.29
C GLU A 19 -1.72 -5.69 -19.91
N LEU A 20 -2.47 -5.18 -18.93
CA LEU A 20 -2.08 -5.27 -17.55
C LEU A 20 -1.89 -6.76 -17.27
N ASP A 21 -0.63 -7.18 -17.12
CA ASP A 21 -0.32 -8.58 -16.84
C ASP A 21 -1.22 -9.05 -15.69
N THR A 22 -2.03 -10.07 -15.95
CA THR A 22 -2.91 -10.71 -14.96
C THR A 22 -2.22 -10.91 -13.59
N PRO A 23 -0.95 -11.35 -13.50
CA PRO A 23 -0.26 -11.44 -12.21
C PRO A 23 -0.04 -10.09 -11.50
N THR A 24 0.18 -8.99 -12.24
CA THR A 24 0.33 -7.64 -11.66
C THR A 24 -0.99 -7.19 -11.05
N VAL A 25 -2.11 -7.43 -11.73
CA VAL A 25 -3.46 -7.15 -11.21
C VAL A 25 -3.71 -7.93 -9.92
N VAL A 26 -3.43 -9.24 -9.93
CA VAL A 26 -3.66 -10.11 -8.77
C VAL A 26 -2.81 -9.68 -7.57
N VAL A 27 -1.53 -9.37 -7.78
CA VAL A 27 -0.65 -8.88 -6.71
C VAL A 27 -1.11 -7.51 -6.20
N GLY A 28 -1.46 -6.60 -7.10
CA GLY A 28 -1.98 -5.29 -6.73
C GLY A 28 -3.25 -5.39 -5.88
N ALA A 29 -4.19 -6.26 -6.27
CA ALA A 29 -5.43 -6.50 -5.54
C ALA A 29 -5.18 -7.13 -4.15
N LEU A 30 -4.27 -8.12 -4.07
CA LEU A 30 -3.93 -8.77 -2.80
C LEU A 30 -3.28 -7.79 -1.82
N VAL A 31 -2.32 -6.98 -2.29
CA VAL A 31 -1.66 -5.96 -1.48
C VAL A 31 -2.65 -4.89 -1.02
N ALA A 32 -3.53 -4.43 -1.92
CA ALA A 32 -4.56 -3.46 -1.59
C ALA A 32 -5.50 -3.98 -0.50
N LEU A 33 -5.88 -5.25 -0.59
CA LEU A 33 -6.71 -5.92 0.42
C LEU A 33 -5.97 -6.00 1.77
N VAL A 34 -4.72 -6.43 1.79
CA VAL A 34 -3.91 -6.51 3.01
C VAL A 34 -3.76 -5.13 3.66
N ASN A 35 -3.39 -4.11 2.89
CA ASN A 35 -3.25 -2.74 3.39
C ASN A 35 -4.59 -2.20 3.93
N GLY A 36 -5.70 -2.42 3.21
CA GLY A 36 -7.03 -2.02 3.64
C GLY A 36 -7.46 -2.66 4.96
N LEU A 37 -7.18 -3.96 5.14
CA LEU A 37 -7.45 -4.68 6.37
C LEU A 37 -6.59 -4.18 7.55
N LEU A 38 -5.30 -3.92 7.32
CA LEU A 38 -4.41 -3.37 8.34
C LEU A 38 -4.77 -1.92 8.71
N ALA A 39 -5.25 -1.14 7.75
CA ALA A 39 -5.72 0.22 7.99
C ALA A 39 -7.04 0.27 8.76
N PHE A 40 -7.79 -0.84 8.85
CA PHE A 40 -9.09 -0.89 9.52
C PHE A 40 -9.02 -0.56 11.02
N PRO A 41 -8.22 -1.26 11.84
CA PRO A 41 -8.06 -0.90 13.25
C PRO A 41 -7.50 0.51 13.42
N ILE A 42 -6.64 0.98 12.50
CA ILE A 42 -6.07 2.34 12.53
C ILE A 42 -7.14 3.41 12.30
N GLY A 43 -7.96 3.27 11.26
CA GLY A 43 -9.02 4.22 10.94
C GLY A 43 -10.11 4.28 12.01
N MET A 44 -10.53 3.11 12.51
CA MET A 44 -11.50 3.02 13.61
C MET A 44 -10.95 3.66 14.89
N ALA A 45 -9.66 3.47 15.16
CA ALA A 45 -9.00 4.03 16.32
C ALA A 45 -8.93 5.56 16.32
N VAL A 46 -8.49 6.14 15.20
CA VAL A 46 -8.30 7.59 15.10
C VAL A 46 -9.63 8.34 15.12
N VAL A 47 -10.66 7.78 14.49
CA VAL A 47 -11.94 8.47 14.28
C VAL A 47 -12.99 8.13 15.35
N GLY A 48 -12.88 6.97 16.01
CA GLY A 48 -13.78 6.56 17.10
C GLY A 48 -15.25 6.37 16.69
N SER A 49 -15.54 6.29 15.39
CA SER A 49 -16.90 6.14 14.85
C SER A 49 -16.90 5.36 13.54
N ALA A 50 -18.09 5.03 13.01
CA ALA A 50 -18.24 4.36 11.72
C ALA A 50 -17.63 5.13 10.54
N TRP A 51 -17.42 6.45 10.67
CA TRP A 51 -16.66 7.25 9.70
C TRP A 51 -15.18 6.86 9.63
N GLY A 52 -14.67 6.18 10.65
CA GLY A 52 -13.35 5.56 10.66
C GLY A 52 -13.16 4.48 9.58
N LEU A 53 -14.25 3.99 8.98
CA LEU A 53 -14.21 3.07 7.82
C LEU A 53 -13.80 3.75 6.52
N VAL A 54 -13.87 5.08 6.43
CA VAL A 54 -13.46 5.82 5.23
C VAL A 54 -11.95 5.71 5.01
N PHE A 55 -11.15 5.78 6.08
CA PHE A 55 -9.69 5.65 6.00
C PHE A 55 -9.21 4.31 5.41
N PRO A 56 -9.59 3.13 5.93
CA PRO A 56 -9.20 1.86 5.34
C PRO A 56 -9.73 1.68 3.92
N PHE A 57 -10.91 2.21 3.62
CA PHE A 57 -11.44 2.21 2.26
C PHE A 57 -10.57 3.02 1.30
N VAL A 58 -10.14 4.23 1.70
CA VAL A 58 -9.22 5.06 0.92
C VAL A 58 -7.87 4.38 0.75
N VAL A 59 -7.34 3.72 1.79
CA VAL A 59 -6.08 2.96 1.71
C VAL A 59 -6.22 1.78 0.74
N LEU A 60 -7.35 1.07 0.77
CA LEU A 60 -7.64 -0.04 -0.12
C LEU A 60 -7.73 0.43 -1.59
N VAL A 61 -8.55 1.45 -1.86
CA VAL A 61 -8.74 1.98 -3.22
C VAL A 61 -7.47 2.66 -3.73
N GLY A 62 -6.78 3.44 -2.90
CA GLY A 62 -5.54 4.12 -3.24
C GLY A 62 -4.38 3.16 -3.49
N SER A 63 -4.22 2.12 -2.66
CA SER A 63 -3.24 1.05 -2.90
C SER A 63 -3.56 0.30 -4.18
N GLY A 64 -4.84 -0.06 -4.40
CA GLY A 64 -5.27 -0.73 -5.62
C GLY A 64 -4.98 0.09 -6.87
N ALA A 65 -5.38 1.36 -6.87
CA ALA A 65 -5.15 2.27 -8.00
C ALA A 65 -3.65 2.47 -8.30
N LEU A 66 -2.83 2.71 -7.27
CA LEU A 66 -1.38 2.92 -7.44
C LEU A 66 -0.67 1.68 -7.96
N LEU A 67 -1.12 0.48 -7.59
CA LEU A 67 -0.47 -0.77 -7.98
C LEU A 67 -0.93 -1.26 -9.37
N LEU A 68 -2.18 -0.97 -9.74
CA LEU A 68 -2.69 -1.22 -11.10
C LEU A 68 -2.02 -0.31 -12.14
N THR A 69 -1.51 0.86 -11.78
CA THR A 69 -0.77 1.74 -12.71
C THR A 69 0.68 1.32 -12.96
N ARG A 70 1.18 0.25 -12.34
CA ARG A 70 2.58 -0.16 -12.47
C ARG A 70 2.79 -1.13 -13.62
N GLY A 71 3.84 -0.90 -14.40
CA GLY A 71 4.23 -1.75 -15.52
C GLY A 71 4.92 -3.07 -15.12
N SER A 72 5.08 -3.37 -13.81
CA SER A 72 5.67 -4.65 -13.38
C SER A 72 5.17 -5.14 -12.01
N VAL A 73 5.04 -6.47 -11.90
CA VAL A 73 4.74 -7.18 -10.65
C VAL A 73 5.77 -6.87 -9.56
N TYR A 74 7.04 -6.74 -9.92
CA TYR A 74 8.14 -6.54 -8.98
C TYR A 74 8.06 -5.19 -8.26
N GLU A 75 7.73 -4.13 -9.00
CA GLU A 75 7.56 -2.80 -8.43
C GLU A 75 6.30 -2.70 -7.56
N ALA A 76 5.20 -3.31 -8.02
CA ALA A 76 3.97 -3.41 -7.24
C ALA A 76 4.19 -4.16 -5.92
N THR A 77 4.89 -5.31 -5.97
CA THR A 77 5.21 -6.09 -4.77
C THR A 77 6.12 -5.30 -3.82
N ARG A 78 7.16 -4.64 -4.32
CA ARG A 78 8.10 -3.87 -3.50
C ARG A 78 7.39 -2.75 -2.73
N LEU A 79 6.60 -1.92 -3.42
CA LEU A 79 5.86 -0.83 -2.80
C LEU A 79 4.80 -1.35 -1.82
N GLY A 80 4.12 -2.44 -2.19
CA GLY A 80 3.15 -3.11 -1.33
C GLY A 80 3.74 -3.62 -0.01
N CYS A 81 4.92 -4.22 -0.06
CA CYS A 81 5.61 -4.67 1.13
C CYS A 81 6.00 -3.50 2.05
N TYR A 82 6.47 -2.39 1.50
CA TYR A 82 6.81 -1.22 2.31
C TYR A 82 5.58 -0.57 2.94
N SER A 83 4.48 -0.40 2.19
CA SER A 83 3.23 0.13 2.74
C SER A 83 2.69 -0.77 3.85
N THR A 84 2.73 -2.09 3.65
CA THR A 84 2.31 -3.09 4.65
C THR A 84 3.15 -2.95 5.92
N ALA A 85 4.48 -2.87 5.78
CA ALA A 85 5.38 -2.73 6.92
C ALA A 85 5.11 -1.47 7.74
N VAL A 86 4.86 -0.33 7.06
CA VAL A 86 4.50 0.93 7.74
C VAL A 86 3.17 0.77 8.50
N LEU A 87 2.15 0.19 7.88
CA LEU A 87 0.85 -0.01 8.53
C LEU A 87 0.96 -0.92 9.75
N VAL A 88 1.77 -1.98 9.68
CA VAL A 88 2.02 -2.89 10.81
C VAL A 88 2.67 -2.13 11.98
N LEU A 89 3.63 -1.25 11.72
CA LEU A 89 4.27 -0.41 12.74
C LEU A 89 3.33 0.65 13.35
N CYS A 90 2.22 0.96 12.68
CA CYS A 90 1.21 1.86 13.25
C CYS A 90 0.24 1.15 14.22
N LEU A 91 0.14 -0.17 14.18
CA LEU A 91 -0.80 -0.93 15.04
C LEU A 91 -0.49 -0.84 16.55
N PRO A 92 0.77 -0.84 17.02
CA PRO A 92 1.10 -0.64 18.43
C PRO A 92 0.61 0.70 18.98
N VAL A 93 0.70 1.78 18.18
CA VAL A 93 0.19 3.11 18.56
C VAL A 93 -1.32 3.04 18.81
N VAL A 94 -2.05 2.32 17.95
CA VAL A 94 -3.48 2.06 18.12
C VAL A 94 -3.75 1.26 19.38
N GLY A 95 -3.07 0.12 19.58
CA GLY A 95 -3.30 -0.77 20.71
C GLY A 95 -3.16 -0.05 22.06
N VAL A 96 -2.14 0.79 22.20
CA VAL A 96 -1.87 1.53 23.44
C VAL A 96 -2.79 2.75 23.62
N SER A 97 -3.45 3.23 22.56
CA SER A 97 -4.41 4.33 22.64
C SER A 97 -5.75 3.91 23.28
N PHE A 98 -6.07 2.61 23.29
CA PHE A 98 -7.30 2.07 23.90
C PHE A 98 -7.06 1.33 25.22
N GLU A 99 -5.81 0.97 25.53
CA GLU A 99 -5.47 0.33 26.79
C GLU A 99 -5.35 1.35 27.92
N TYR A 100 -6.30 1.31 28.86
CA TYR A 100 -6.21 2.08 30.08
C TYR A 100 -5.09 1.52 30.97
N THR A 101 -3.93 2.19 30.96
CA THR A 101 -2.79 1.86 31.82
C THR A 101 -2.75 2.83 33.01
N PRO A 102 -2.57 2.32 34.25
CA PRO A 102 -2.62 3.16 35.46
C PRO A 102 -1.40 4.09 35.60
N SER A 103 -0.32 3.86 34.85
CA SER A 103 0.87 4.70 34.86
C SER A 103 1.50 4.83 33.47
N LEU A 104 2.13 5.98 33.20
CA LEU A 104 2.83 6.24 31.94
C LEU A 104 4.00 5.25 31.71
N ALA A 105 4.64 4.79 32.79
CA ALA A 105 5.71 3.81 32.70
C ALA A 105 5.19 2.45 32.18
N ASP A 106 3.99 2.04 32.59
CA ASP A 106 3.38 0.80 32.10
C ASP A 106 2.89 0.95 30.66
N GLN A 107 2.36 2.12 30.30
CA GLN A 107 1.97 2.44 28.92
C GLN A 107 3.18 2.33 27.96
N VAL A 108 4.34 2.88 28.34
CA VAL A 108 5.58 2.78 27.55
C VAL A 108 6.08 1.34 27.46
N ARG A 109 5.98 0.53 28.52
CA ARG A 109 6.38 -0.89 28.49
C ARG A 109 5.49 -1.71 27.57
N VAL A 110 4.18 -1.49 27.61
CA VAL A 110 3.23 -2.17 26.72
C VAL A 110 3.50 -1.76 25.27
N PHE A 111 3.65 -0.46 25.01
CA PHE A 111 4.06 0.05 23.70
C PHE A 111 5.34 -0.62 23.19
N ALA A 112 6.40 -0.65 24.00
CA ALA A 112 7.67 -1.23 23.60
C ALA A 112 7.56 -2.73 23.26
N ARG A 113 6.73 -3.50 23.98
CA ARG A 113 6.50 -4.92 23.67
C ARG A 113 5.73 -5.11 22.37
N LEU A 114 4.66 -4.33 22.17
CA LEU A 114 3.86 -4.37 20.95
C LEU A 114 4.67 -3.92 19.74
N GLU A 115 5.45 -2.87 19.87
CA GLU A 115 6.36 -2.35 18.84
C GLU A 115 7.42 -3.40 18.48
N LEU A 116 8.00 -4.08 19.46
CA LEU A 116 8.99 -5.14 19.21
C LEU A 116 8.35 -6.30 18.44
N GLY A 117 7.11 -6.68 18.78
CA GLY A 117 6.33 -7.64 18.02
C GLY A 117 6.04 -7.18 16.58
N ALA A 118 5.65 -5.91 16.40
CA ALA A 118 5.40 -5.33 15.10
C ALA A 118 6.66 -5.29 14.23
N VAL A 119 7.82 -4.94 14.79
CA VAL A 119 9.12 -4.95 14.11
C VAL A 119 9.50 -6.36 13.64
N LEU A 120 9.24 -7.39 14.45
CA LEU A 120 9.50 -8.79 14.06
C LEU A 120 8.69 -9.22 12.82
N VAL A 121 7.56 -8.58 12.55
CA VAL A 121 6.74 -8.83 11.34
C VAL A 121 7.10 -7.87 10.21
N ALA A 122 7.24 -6.59 10.50
CA ALA A 122 7.49 -5.54 9.52
C ALA A 122 8.86 -5.67 8.86
N ALA A 123 9.90 -6.05 9.62
CA ALA A 123 11.25 -6.16 9.09
C ALA A 123 11.40 -7.27 8.03
N PRO A 124 10.89 -8.51 8.23
CA PRO A 124 10.87 -9.52 7.17
C PRO A 124 10.07 -9.09 5.94
N VAL A 125 8.92 -8.43 6.12
CA VAL A 125 8.08 -7.97 5.00
C VAL A 125 8.82 -6.90 4.19
N ALA A 126 9.44 -5.92 4.85
CA ALA A 126 10.25 -4.90 4.18
C ALA A 126 11.50 -5.50 3.51
N ALA A 127 12.15 -6.47 4.15
CA ALA A 127 13.29 -7.19 3.58
C ALA A 127 12.90 -7.99 2.33
N PHE A 128 11.73 -8.63 2.34
CA PHE A 128 11.18 -9.30 1.17
C PHE A 128 10.90 -8.31 0.05
N GLY A 129 10.25 -7.18 0.33
CA GLY A 129 10.04 -6.11 -0.65
C GLY A 129 11.33 -5.60 -1.28
N TYR A 130 12.36 -5.39 -0.47
CA TYR A 130 13.70 -5.01 -0.93
C TYR A 130 14.34 -6.08 -1.85
N TRP A 131 14.23 -7.35 -1.46
CA TRP A 131 14.76 -8.49 -2.21
C TRP A 131 14.05 -8.69 -3.55
N VAL A 132 12.72 -8.56 -3.59
CA VAL A 132 11.93 -8.58 -4.83
C VAL A 132 12.31 -7.38 -5.70
N GLY A 133 12.47 -6.20 -5.12
CA GLY A 133 12.90 -4.98 -5.82
C GLY A 133 14.24 -5.13 -6.53
N LYS A 134 15.18 -5.89 -5.96
CA LYS A 134 16.48 -6.18 -6.59
C LYS A 134 16.40 -7.12 -7.79
N ARG A 135 15.30 -7.86 -7.94
CA ARG A 135 15.10 -8.83 -9.03
C ARG A 135 14.18 -8.34 -10.13
N GLY A 136 13.52 -7.20 -9.95
CA GLY A 136 12.77 -6.55 -11.01
C GLY A 136 13.70 -6.04 -12.11
N PRO A 137 13.18 -5.86 -13.33
CA PRO A 137 13.91 -5.17 -14.39
C PRO A 137 14.37 -3.81 -13.88
N ALA A 138 15.62 -3.42 -14.20
CA ALA A 138 16.09 -2.09 -13.91
C ALA A 138 15.16 -1.10 -14.63
N VAL A 139 14.51 -0.23 -13.86
CA VAL A 139 13.76 0.88 -14.44
C VAL A 139 14.83 1.87 -14.91
N ASP A 140 15.27 1.71 -16.15
CA ASP A 140 16.11 2.70 -16.82
C ASP A 140 15.29 3.99 -16.94
N GLY A 141 15.73 5.05 -16.27
CA GLY A 141 15.24 6.41 -16.53
C GLY A 141 14.48 7.07 -15.38
N SER A 142 15.25 7.76 -14.54
CA SER A 142 14.88 9.11 -14.07
C SER A 142 15.94 10.08 -14.58
#